data_AF-A0A9W5VQG1-F1
#
_entry.id   AF-A0A9W5VQG1-F1
#
_cell.length_a   1.000
_cell.length_b   1.000
_cell.length_c   1.000
_cell.angle_alpha   90.00
_cell.angle_beta   90.00
_cell.angle_gamma   90.00
#
_symmetry.space_group_name_H-M   'P 1'
#
loop_
_entity.id
_entity.type
_entity.pdbx_description
1 polymer ?
#
loop_
_entity_poly.entity_id
_entity_poly.type
_entity_poly.pdbx_seq_one_letter_code
_entity_poly.pdbx_strand_id
1 'polypeptide(L)'
;MYIKLDIPTEFEVKSLTDLPNLKNLMENVKMKVNKSQLARELNVDRRTIDKYMNGFTPKGTKKKTSKIDVHYEVIVDLLLDNSVLVQKKRNDLKMVFQTWLYWY
;
A
#
# COMPACT_ATOMS: atom_id res chain seq x y z
N MET A 1 35.95 11.51 -39.70
CA MET A 1 34.82 12.08 -38.93
C MET A 1 35.00 11.67 -37.49
N TYR A 2 35.26 12.61 -36.59
CA TYR A 2 35.42 12.33 -35.16
C TYR A 2 34.08 12.56 -34.48
N ILE A 3 33.49 11.48 -33.95
CA ILE A 3 32.25 11.55 -33.18
C ILE A 3 32.66 11.37 -31.73
N LYS A 4 32.49 12.42 -30.92
CA LYS A 4 32.67 12.35 -29.48
C LYS A 4 31.33 11.93 -28.88
N LEU A 5 31.24 10.69 -28.42
CA LEU A 5 30.06 10.20 -27.72
C LEU A 5 30.25 10.51 -26.23
N ASP A 6 29.46 11.45 -25.71
CA ASP A 6 29.39 11.75 -24.28
C ASP A 6 28.46 10.74 -23.61
N ILE A 7 28.94 9.49 -23.53
CA ILE A 7 28.19 8.40 -22.89
C ILE A 7 28.49 8.50 -21.39
N PRO A 8 27.47 8.56 -20.52
CA PRO A 8 27.70 8.45 -19.08
C PRO A 8 28.40 7.11 -18.80
N THR A 9 29.63 7.18 -18.30
CA THR A 9 30.49 6.01 -18.03
C THR A 9 29.90 5.10 -16.95
N GLU A 10 28.98 5.62 -16.14
CA GLU A 10 28.40 4.95 -15.00
C GLU A 10 26.86 5.01 -15.07
N PHE A 11 26.22 3.85 -14.96
CA PHE A 11 24.76 3.72 -14.88
C PHE A 11 24.41 2.92 -13.63
N GLU A 12 23.80 3.59 -12.66
CA GLU A 12 23.43 2.98 -11.38
C GLU A 12 22.00 2.45 -11.44
N VAL A 13 21.81 1.16 -11.11
CA VAL A 13 20.50 0.51 -11.05
C VAL A 13 20.09 0.40 -9.58
N LYS A 14 19.17 1.24 -9.11
CA LYS A 14 18.66 1.18 -7.72
C LYS A 14 17.36 0.41 -7.63
N SER A 15 16.58 0.40 -8.70
CA SER A 15 15.20 -0.06 -8.67
C SER A 15 14.79 -0.82 -9.93
N LEU A 16 13.68 -1.56 -9.82
CA LEU A 16 13.11 -2.30 -10.95
C LEU A 16 12.61 -1.38 -12.08
N THR A 17 12.30 -0.13 -11.76
CA THR A 17 11.84 0.87 -12.75
C THR A 17 12.97 1.36 -13.65
N ASP A 18 14.23 1.13 -13.28
CA ASP A 18 15.40 1.56 -14.06
C ASP A 18 15.79 0.51 -15.12
N LEU A 19 15.27 -0.71 -15.00
CA LEU A 19 15.57 -1.84 -15.89
C LEU A 19 15.21 -1.61 -17.36
N PRO A 20 14.06 -0.99 -17.73
CA PRO A 20 13.78 -0.63 -19.12
C PRO A 20 14.84 0.28 -19.74
N ASN A 21 15.35 1.26 -18.97
CA ASN A 21 16.39 2.17 -19.43
C ASN A 21 17.72 1.44 -19.61
N LEU A 22 18.05 0.53 -18.68
CA LEU A 22 19.23 -0.34 -18.82
C LEU A 22 19.17 -1.17 -20.10
N LYS A 23 18.01 -1.73 -20.43
CA LYS A 23 17.82 -2.51 -21.68
C LYS A 23 18.10 -1.66 -22.91
N ASN A 24 17.53 -0.45 -22.97
CA ASN A 24 17.74 0.47 -24.09
C ASN A 24 19.22 0.85 -24.25
N LEU A 25 19.92 1.13 -23.14
CA LEU A 25 21.36 1.42 -23.16
C LEU A 25 22.15 0.22 -23.70
N MET A 26 21.86 -0.97 -23.20
CA MET A 26 22.57 -2.20 -23.58
C MET A 26 22.33 -2.60 -25.03
N GLU A 27 21.13 -2.36 -25.56
CA GLU A 27 20.80 -2.57 -26.98
C GLU A 27 21.59 -1.62 -27.89
N ASN A 28 21.71 -0.35 -27.52
CA ASN A 28 22.53 0.63 -28.26
C ASN A 28 24.03 0.25 -28.27
N VAL A 29 24.53 -0.30 -27.15
CA VAL A 29 25.93 -0.76 -27.02
C VAL A 29 26.11 -2.19 -27.56
N LYS A 30 25.03 -2.87 -27.99
CA LYS A 30 25.00 -4.28 -28.44
C LYS A 30 25.58 -5.27 -27.41
N MET A 31 25.40 -5.00 -26.12
CA MET A 31 25.85 -5.86 -25.03
C MET A 31 24.71 -6.68 -24.42
N LYS A 32 25.05 -7.86 -23.90
CA LYS A 32 24.08 -8.76 -23.24
C LYS A 32 24.00 -8.47 -21.75
N VAL A 33 22.78 -8.27 -21.25
CA VAL A 33 22.52 -8.05 -19.81
C VAL A 33 22.66 -9.34 -19.01
N ASN A 34 23.42 -9.30 -17.91
CA ASN A 34 23.50 -10.40 -16.95
C ASN A 34 22.30 -10.38 -15.98
N LYS A 35 21.21 -11.04 -16.38
CA LYS A 35 19.95 -11.08 -15.60
C LYS A 35 20.11 -11.77 -14.24
N SER A 36 21.01 -12.74 -14.12
CA SER A 36 21.21 -13.48 -12.86
C SER A 36 21.93 -12.65 -11.81
N GLN A 37 22.86 -11.80 -12.23
CA GLN A 37 23.53 -10.87 -11.33
C GLN A 37 22.56 -9.80 -10.83
N LEU A 38 21.79 -9.19 -11.74
CA LEU A 38 20.77 -8.19 -11.37
C LEU A 38 19.73 -8.75 -10.39
N ALA A 39 19.32 -10.02 -10.57
CA ALA A 39 18.40 -10.69 -9.66
C ALA A 39 18.96 -10.82 -8.23
N ARG A 40 20.26 -11.08 -8.09
CA ARG A 40 20.94 -11.19 -6.79
C ARG A 40 21.08 -9.82 -6.12
N GLU A 41 21.49 -8.80 -6.88
CA GLU A 41 21.68 -7.43 -6.37
C GLU A 41 20.36 -6.79 -5.94
N LEU A 42 19.29 -6.98 -6.73
CA LEU A 42 17.97 -6.44 -6.43
C LEU A 42 17.13 -7.36 -5.53
N ASN A 43 17.67 -8.52 -5.13
CA ASN A 43 16.99 -9.54 -4.32
C ASN A 43 15.59 -9.92 -4.86
N VAL A 44 15.48 -10.12 -6.17
CA VAL A 44 14.23 -10.49 -6.85
C VAL A 44 14.42 -11.73 -7.71
N ASP A 45 13.32 -12.42 -7.99
CA ASP A 45 13.35 -13.53 -8.94
C ASP A 45 13.79 -13.07 -10.34
N ARG A 46 14.54 -13.92 -11.04
CA ARG A 46 15.04 -13.62 -12.40
C ARG A 46 13.90 -13.33 -13.39
N ARG A 47 12.73 -13.95 -13.25
CA ARG A 47 11.56 -13.70 -14.11
C ARG A 47 11.01 -12.30 -13.90
N THR A 48 11.11 -11.77 -12.68
CA THR A 48 10.76 -10.38 -12.38
C THR A 48 11.67 -9.41 -13.14
N ILE A 49 12.99 -9.64 -13.15
CA ILE A 49 13.92 -8.84 -13.96
C ILE A 49 13.51 -8.86 -15.43
N ASP A 50 13.24 -10.03 -16.00
CA ASP A 50 12.85 -10.16 -17.41
C ASP A 50 11.53 -9.44 -17.73
N LYS A 51 10.56 -9.53 -16.83
CA LYS A 51 9.27 -8.86 -16.91
C LYS A 51 9.42 -7.33 -16.92
N TYR A 52 10.22 -6.78 -16.01
CA TYR A 52 10.45 -5.32 -15.93
C TYR A 52 11.32 -4.80 -17.09
N MET A 53 12.30 -5.59 -17.56
CA MET A 53 13.07 -5.27 -18.78
C MET A 53 12.18 -5.10 -20.02
N ASN A 54 11.07 -5.83 -20.10
CA ASN A 54 10.11 -5.73 -21.20
C ASN A 54 9.06 -4.62 -21.02
N GLY A 55 9.29 -3.68 -20.10
CA GLY A 55 8.42 -2.50 -19.92
C GLY A 55 7.19 -2.77 -19.04
N PHE A 56 7.23 -3.79 -18.18
CA PHE A 56 6.15 -4.00 -17.22
C PHE A 56 6.09 -2.86 -16.20
N THR A 57 4.92 -2.25 -16.08
CA THR A 57 4.60 -1.30 -15.01
C THR A 57 3.62 -1.94 -14.03
N PRO A 58 3.95 -1.99 -12.72
CA PRO A 58 3.04 -2.52 -11.73
C PRO A 58 1.78 -1.66 -11.68
N LYS A 59 0.62 -2.29 -11.86
CA LYS A 59 -0.66 -1.62 -11.67
C LYS A 59 -0.86 -1.38 -10.18
N GLY A 60 -1.11 -0.12 -9.80
CA GLY A 60 -1.44 0.23 -8.42
C GLY A 60 -2.65 -0.58 -7.93
N THR A 61 -2.56 -1.07 -6.69
CA THR A 61 -3.69 -1.72 -6.02
C THR A 61 -4.81 -0.69 -5.89
N LYS A 62 -5.95 -0.94 -6.54
CA LYS A 62 -7.14 -0.11 -6.33
C LYS A 62 -7.56 -0.26 -4.88
N LYS A 63 -7.65 0.85 -4.15
CA LYS A 63 -8.31 0.88 -2.83
C LYS A 63 -9.78 0.51 -3.06
N LYS A 64 -10.14 -0.74 -2.80
CA LYS A 64 -11.54 -1.18 -2.83
C LYS A 64 -12.14 -0.79 -1.49
N THR A 65 -13.15 0.07 -1.51
CA THR A 65 -14.01 0.28 -0.36
C THR A 65 -14.80 -1.01 -0.09
N SER A 66 -14.87 -1.40 1.17
CA SER A 66 -15.72 -2.52 1.58
C SER A 66 -17.19 -2.12 1.47
N LYS A 67 -18.10 -3.10 1.47
CA LYS A 67 -19.55 -2.81 1.56
C LYS A 67 -19.92 -2.15 2.90
N ILE A 68 -19.09 -2.35 3.93
CA ILE A 68 -19.32 -1.87 5.30
C ILE A 68 -18.91 -0.41 5.43
N ASP A 69 -17.91 0.05 4.65
CA ASP A 69 -17.40 1.42 4.71
C ASP A 69 -18.51 2.46 4.45
N VAL A 70 -19.49 2.10 3.60
CA VAL A 70 -20.67 2.93 3.29
C VAL A 70 -21.59 3.12 4.51
N HIS A 71 -21.60 2.16 5.42
CA HIS A 71 -22.49 2.13 6.57
C HIS A 71 -21.79 2.45 7.88
N TYR A 72 -20.51 2.82 7.85
CA TYR A 72 -19.72 3.04 9.05
C TYR A 72 -20.35 4.11 9.97
N GLU A 73 -20.80 5.23 9.40
CA GLU A 73 -21.47 6.30 10.14
C GLU A 73 -22.76 5.81 10.81
N VAL A 74 -23.60 5.08 10.08
CA VAL A 74 -24.86 4.52 10.61
C VAL A 74 -24.59 3.52 11.73
N ILE A 75 -23.55 2.69 11.61
CA ILE A 75 -23.16 1.73 12.65
C ILE A 75 -22.71 2.48 13.90
N VAL A 76 -21.92 3.56 13.74
CA VAL A 76 -21.44 4.39 14.85
C VAL A 76 -22.62 5.07 15.57
N ASP A 77 -23.54 5.67 14.82
CA ASP A 77 -24.72 6.33 15.38
C ASP A 77 -25.60 5.34 16.17
N LEU A 78 -25.87 4.16 15.62
CA LEU A 78 -26.66 3.13 16.30
C LEU A 78 -25.97 2.62 17.58
N LEU A 79 -24.64 2.53 17.61
CA LEU A 79 -23.91 2.13 18.81
C LEU A 79 -23.90 3.23 19.88
N LEU A 80 -23.80 4.50 19.48
CA LEU A 80 -23.89 5.65 20.38
C LEU A 80 -25.29 5.79 20.99
N ASP A 81 -26.34 5.66 20.20
CA ASP A 81 -27.72 5.75 20.70
C ASP A 81 -28.04 4.64 21.71
N ASN A 82 -27.56 3.41 21.45
CA ASN A 82 -27.71 2.31 22.41
C ASN A 82 -26.96 2.57 23.72
N SER A 83 -25.84 3.30 23.69
CA SER A 83 -25.12 3.69 24.91
C SER A 83 -25.93 4.66 25.78
N VAL A 84 -26.71 5.57 25.17
CA VAL A 84 -27.60 6.51 25.88
C VAL A 84 -28.76 5.77 26.54
N LEU A 85 -29.35 4.78 25.86
CA LEU A 85 -30.41 3.95 26.43
C LEU A 85 -29.93 3.12 27.63
N VAL A 86 -28.72 2.58 27.55
CA VAL A 86 -28.08 1.85 28.66
C VAL A 86 -27.78 2.78 29.83
N GLN A 87 -27.29 4.00 29.57
CA GLN A 87 -27.08 5.01 30.60
C GLN A 87 -28.38 5.44 31.28
N LYS A 88 -29.46 5.64 30.50
CA LYS A 88 -30.78 5.99 31.02
C LYS A 88 -31.30 4.94 31.99
N LYS A 89 -31.30 3.66 31.59
CA LYS A 89 -31.71 2.55 32.47
C LYS A 89 -30.88 2.47 33.75
N ARG A 90 -29.56 2.71 33.67
CA ARG A 90 -28.68 2.73 34.84
C ARG A 90 -29.01 3.90 35.78
N ASN A 91 -29.36 5.06 35.23
CA ASN A 91 -29.73 6.24 36.02
C ASN A 91 -31.12 6.06 36.68
N ASP A 92 -32.08 5.45 35.98
CA ASP A 92 -33.40 5.12 36.52
C ASP A 92 -33.28 4.15 37.71
N LEU A 93 -32.47 3.10 37.58
CA LEU A 93 -32.20 2.15 38.68
C LEU A 93 -31.50 2.81 39.87
N LYS A 94 -30.54 3.71 39.63
CA LYS A 94 -29.90 4.49 40.70
C LYS A 94 -30.89 5.38 41.44
N MET A 95 -31.83 6.00 40.72
CA MET A 95 -32.87 6.84 41.31
C MET A 95 -33.77 6.01 42.23
N VAL A 96 -34.26 4.86 41.76
CA VAL A 96 -35.10 3.94 42.54
C VAL A 96 -34.37 3.47 43.81
N PHE A 97 -33.08 3.13 43.71
CA PHE A 97 -32.28 2.71 44.86
C PHE A 97 -32.06 3.84 45.88
N GLN A 98 -31.78 5.06 45.40
CA GLN A 98 -31.62 6.23 46.25
C GLN A 98 -32.94 6.56 46.99
N THR A 99 -34.08 6.50 46.30
CA THR A 99 -35.39 6.73 46.92
C THR A 99 -35.70 5.66 47.96
N TRP A 100 -35.38 4.40 47.70
CA TRP A 100 -35.58 3.32 48.66
C TRP A 100 -34.75 3.51 49.95
N LEU A 101 -33.49 3.97 49.83
CA LEU A 101 -32.63 4.31 50.97
C LEU A 101 -33.07 5.54 51.78
N TYR A 102 -33.90 6.42 51.21
CA TYR A 102 -34.42 7.59 51.93
C TYR A 102 -35.68 7.29 52.75
N TRP A 103 -36.37 6.19 52.42
CA TRP A 103 -37.62 5.78 53.06
C TRP A 103 -37.45 4.61 54.05
N TYR A 104 -36.21 4.13 54.23
CA TYR A 104 -35.82 3.07 55.14
C TYR A 104 -34.58 3.48 55.92
#